data_AF-X1P4D1-F1
#
_entry.id   AF-X1P4D1-F1
#
_cell.length_a   1.000
_cell.length_b   1.000
_cell.length_c   1.000
_cell.angle_alpha   90.00
_cell.angle_beta   90.00
_cell.angle_gamma   90.00
#
_symmetry.space_group_name_H-M   'P 1'
#
loop_
_entity.id
_entity.type
_entity.pdbx_description
1 polymer ?
#
loop_
_entity_poly.entity_id
_entity_poly.type
_entity_poly.pdbx_seq_one_letter_code
_entity_poly.pdbx_strand_id
1 'polypeptide(L)'
;CVEVVNKLTEEREINIGLFNSLKEVLHYLRESNDPKLLTLSFKWQTMSILGYRPSLDHCCRCNKRVEEQKDMHFNIKEGGLVCNNCIAKDREGCIKVSLYFNKLVRKILIIPLSTISSATIPDERMKELEKITDLYIAYHSEKSFKTD
;
A
#
# COMPACT_ATOMS: atom_id res chain seq x y z
N CYS A 1 -9.40 -11.03 -1.14
CA CYS A 1 -9.82 -9.99 -0.17
C CYS A 1 -10.02 -10.57 1.23
N VAL A 2 -10.86 -11.60 1.40
CA VAL A 2 -11.09 -12.26 2.71
C VAL A 2 -9.80 -12.80 3.33
N GLU A 3 -8.93 -13.44 2.53
CA GLU A 3 -7.64 -13.94 3.03
C GLU A 3 -6.71 -12.86 3.57
N VAL A 4 -6.78 -11.62 3.05
CA VAL A 4 -5.94 -10.51 3.53
C VAL A 4 -6.43 -10.04 4.90
N VAL A 5 -7.74 -9.97 5.08
CA VAL A 5 -8.35 -9.65 6.38
C VAL A 5 -8.03 -10.75 7.39
N ASN A 6 -8.30 -12.02 7.05
CA ASN A 6 -7.98 -13.16 7.92
C ASN A 6 -6.48 -13.27 8.24
N LYS A 7 -5.60 -12.83 7.33
CA LYS A 7 -4.15 -12.84 7.55
C LYS A 7 -3.64 -11.67 8.39
N LEU A 8 -4.47 -10.68 8.70
CA LEU A 8 -4.02 -9.43 9.30
C LEU A 8 -4.80 -9.04 10.56
N THR A 9 -5.80 -9.83 10.93
CA THR A 9 -6.59 -9.63 12.14
C THR A 9 -6.44 -10.83 13.06
N GLU A 10 -6.15 -10.60 14.34
CA GLU A 10 -6.25 -11.64 15.37
C GLU A 10 -7.71 -12.10 15.53
N GLU A 11 -7.92 -13.38 15.89
CA GLU A 11 -9.26 -13.86 16.20
C GLU A 11 -9.85 -13.03 17.36
N ARG A 12 -10.97 -12.34 17.09
CA ARG A 12 -11.83 -11.56 18.03
C ARG A 12 -11.58 -10.05 18.14
N GLU A 13 -10.73 -9.44 17.30
CA GLU A 13 -10.70 -7.97 17.20
C GLU A 13 -11.86 -7.42 16.35
N ILE A 14 -12.70 -6.56 16.96
CA ILE A 14 -13.77 -5.86 16.25
C ILE A 14 -13.17 -4.63 15.56
N ASN A 15 -12.82 -4.75 14.29
CA ASN A 15 -12.46 -3.60 13.45
C ASN A 15 -13.62 -3.23 12.51
N ILE A 16 -14.54 -2.39 13.00
CA ILE A 16 -15.71 -1.92 12.25
C ILE A 16 -15.28 -1.22 10.95
N GLY A 17 -14.17 -0.48 10.98
CA GLY A 17 -13.60 0.17 9.80
C GLY A 17 -13.24 -0.84 8.73
N LEU A 18 -12.50 -1.89 9.09
CA LEU A 18 -12.10 -2.95 8.17
C LEU A 18 -13.30 -3.75 7.65
N PHE A 19 -14.28 -4.05 8.49
CA PHE A 19 -15.52 -4.71 8.07
C PHE A 19 -16.29 -3.89 7.03
N ASN A 20 -16.43 -2.57 7.28
CA ASN A 20 -17.09 -1.67 6.33
C ASN A 20 -16.31 -1.58 5.01
N SER A 21 -14.99 -1.43 5.06
CA SER A 21 -14.14 -1.44 3.85
C SER A 21 -14.24 -2.76 3.09
N LEU A 22 -14.33 -3.90 3.79
CA LEU A 22 -14.52 -5.21 3.15
C LEU A 22 -15.89 -5.30 2.45
N LYS A 23 -16.96 -4.84 3.11
CA LYS A 23 -18.29 -4.79 2.49
C LYS A 23 -18.31 -3.91 1.25
N GLU A 24 -17.67 -2.74 1.33
CA GLU A 24 -17.59 -1.79 0.23
C GLU A 24 -16.80 -2.36 -0.96
N VAL A 25 -15.62 -2.95 -0.73
CA VAL A 25 -14.85 -3.55 -1.83
C VAL A 25 -15.60 -4.70 -2.49
N LEU A 26 -16.27 -5.56 -1.71
CA LEU A 26 -17.05 -6.69 -2.23
C LEU A 26 -18.25 -6.22 -3.06
N HIS A 27 -18.88 -5.11 -2.67
CA HIS A 27 -19.97 -4.49 -3.43
C HIS A 27 -19.47 -4.02 -4.80
N TYR A 28 -18.39 -3.25 -4.82
CA TYR A 28 -17.89 -2.67 -6.07
C TYR A 28 -17.11 -3.63 -6.96
N LEU A 29 -16.63 -4.78 -6.44
CA LEU A 29 -15.82 -5.72 -7.22
C LEU A 29 -16.52 -6.25 -8.46
N ARG A 30 -17.85 -6.39 -8.41
CA ARG A 30 -18.66 -6.89 -9.53
C ARG A 30 -18.88 -5.85 -10.64
N GLU A 31 -18.84 -4.57 -10.29
CA GLU A 31 -19.18 -3.45 -11.17
C GLU A 31 -17.95 -2.63 -11.57
N SER A 32 -16.77 -3.01 -11.07
CA SER A 32 -15.52 -2.28 -11.25
C SER A 32 -15.01 -2.38 -12.69
N ASN A 33 -14.60 -1.24 -13.26
CA ASN A 33 -13.91 -1.18 -14.54
C ASN A 33 -12.56 -1.91 -14.50
N ASP A 34 -11.87 -1.85 -13.37
CA ASP A 34 -10.64 -2.60 -13.11
C ASP A 34 -10.66 -3.26 -11.72
N PRO A 35 -11.16 -4.51 -11.61
CA PRO A 35 -11.25 -5.23 -10.34
C PRO A 35 -9.89 -5.42 -9.64
N LYS A 36 -8.80 -5.43 -10.40
CA LYS A 36 -7.44 -5.60 -9.87
C LYS A 36 -6.98 -4.31 -9.19
N LEU A 37 -7.19 -3.15 -9.83
CA LEU A 37 -6.93 -1.85 -9.22
C LEU A 37 -7.69 -1.69 -7.90
N LEU A 38 -8.98 -2.01 -7.92
CA LEU A 38 -9.85 -1.92 -6.75
C LEU A 38 -9.33 -2.82 -5.60
N THR A 39 -8.94 -4.06 -5.92
CA THR A 39 -8.40 -5.01 -4.95
C THR A 39 -7.06 -4.54 -4.34
N LEU A 40 -6.14 -4.04 -5.17
CA LEU A 40 -4.85 -3.50 -4.70
C LEU A 40 -5.05 -2.23 -3.86
N SER A 41 -6.06 -1.42 -4.20
CA SER A 41 -6.40 -0.23 -3.45
C SER A 41 -6.95 -0.55 -2.06
N PHE A 42 -7.88 -1.51 -1.99
CA PHE A 42 -8.37 -2.03 -0.72
C PHE A 42 -7.24 -2.60 0.15
N LYS A 43 -6.29 -3.32 -0.45
CA LYS A 43 -5.08 -3.81 0.22
C LYS A 43 -4.28 -2.66 0.89
N TRP A 44 -3.97 -1.58 0.16
CA TRP A 44 -3.27 -0.42 0.75
C TRP A 44 -4.06 0.30 1.84
N GLN A 45 -5.36 0.49 1.64
CA GLN A 45 -6.23 1.10 2.65
C GLN A 45 -6.30 0.24 3.91
N THR A 46 -6.41 -1.09 3.75
CA THR A 46 -6.37 -2.06 4.86
C THR A 46 -5.05 -1.96 5.63
N MET A 47 -3.91 -1.96 4.93
CA MET A 47 -2.59 -1.77 5.57
C MET A 47 -2.53 -0.46 6.37
N SER A 48 -3.12 0.62 5.85
CA SER A 48 -3.20 1.89 6.58
C SER A 48 -4.10 1.84 7.81
N ILE A 49 -5.24 1.14 7.74
CA ILE A 49 -6.16 0.95 8.87
C ILE A 49 -5.47 0.18 10.01
N LEU A 50 -4.63 -0.80 9.65
CA LEU A 50 -3.88 -1.64 10.57
C LEU A 50 -2.59 -0.98 11.11
N GLY A 51 -2.37 0.31 10.85
CA GLY A 51 -1.21 1.05 11.36
C GLY A 51 0.06 0.95 10.50
N TYR A 52 0.03 0.22 9.38
CA TYR A 52 1.16 0.09 8.44
C TYR A 52 1.12 1.15 7.32
N ARG A 53 0.61 2.34 7.61
CA ARG A 53 0.52 3.43 6.61
C ARG A 53 1.92 3.85 6.15
N PRO A 54 2.22 3.83 4.84
CA PRO A 54 3.56 4.18 4.36
C PRO A 54 3.83 5.69 4.39
N SER A 55 5.10 6.07 4.60
CA SER A 55 5.55 7.46 4.42
C SER A 55 5.83 7.76 2.95
N LEU A 56 5.00 8.60 2.33
CA LEU A 56 5.00 8.88 0.88
C LEU A 56 5.38 10.34 0.53
N ASP A 57 5.72 11.13 1.55
CA ASP A 57 6.12 12.55 1.42
C ASP A 57 7.47 12.85 2.11
N HIS A 58 7.78 12.13 3.19
CA HIS A 58 8.99 12.30 3.99
C HIS A 58 9.80 11.00 4.01
N CYS A 59 11.11 11.14 4.16
CA CYS A 59 12.03 10.02 4.26
C CYS A 59 11.75 9.25 5.56
N CYS A 60 11.47 7.95 5.48
CA CYS A 60 11.20 7.13 6.67
C CYS A 60 12.40 7.03 7.63
N ARG A 61 13.62 7.38 7.18
CA ARG A 61 14.85 7.32 8.01
C ARG A 61 15.23 8.63 8.69
N CYS A 62 15.01 9.77 8.04
CA CYS A 62 15.48 11.07 8.54
C CYS A 62 14.40 12.15 8.60
N ASN A 63 13.16 11.80 8.23
CA ASN A 63 11.98 12.67 8.23
C ASN A 63 12.08 13.93 7.36
N LYS A 64 13.14 14.08 6.56
CA LYS A 64 13.24 15.15 5.55
C LYS A 64 12.32 14.86 4.38
N ARG A 65 11.73 15.91 3.79
CA ARG A 65 10.90 15.78 2.60
C ARG A 65 11.68 15.08 1.47
N VAL A 66 11.03 14.15 0.78
CA VAL A 66 11.59 13.49 -0.41
C VAL A 66 11.18 14.28 -1.65
N GLU A 67 12.15 14.62 -2.49
CA GLU A 67 11.88 15.29 -3.75
C GLU A 67 11.19 14.33 -4.73
N GLU A 68 10.15 14.81 -5.41
CA GLU A 68 9.50 14.04 -6.46
C GLU A 68 10.43 13.93 -7.68
N GLN A 69 10.89 12.72 -7.97
CA GLN A 69 11.80 12.42 -9.07
C GLN A 69 11.25 11.25 -9.89
N LYS A 70 11.70 11.07 -11.14
CA LYS A 70 11.22 10.00 -12.03
C LYS A 70 11.35 8.63 -11.37
N ASP A 71 12.53 8.37 -10.79
CA ASP A 71 12.86 7.17 -10.04
C ASP A 71 13.07 7.56 -8.57
N MET A 72 12.34 6.92 -7.68
CA MET A 72 12.39 7.11 -6.23
C MET A 72 12.74 5.77 -5.57
N HIS A 73 13.06 5.78 -4.28
CA HIS A 73 13.32 4.56 -3.53
C HIS A 73 12.31 4.39 -2.42
N PHE A 74 11.74 3.20 -2.31
CA PHE A 74 10.81 2.80 -1.26
C PHE A 74 11.41 1.63 -0.49
N ASN A 75 11.48 1.73 0.83
CA ASN A 75 11.93 0.64 1.69
C ASN A 75 10.72 -0.13 2.21
N ILE A 76 10.63 -1.41 1.87
CA ILE A 76 9.51 -2.28 2.26
C ILE A 76 9.46 -2.44 3.78
N LYS A 77 10.63 -2.65 4.41
CA LYS A 77 10.76 -2.95 5.84
C LYS A 77 10.45 -1.71 6.69
N GLU A 78 11.00 -0.58 6.30
CA GLU A 78 10.88 0.70 7.02
C GLU A 78 9.59 1.46 6.67
N GLY A 79 8.81 0.98 5.70
CA GLY A 79 7.47 1.50 5.48
C GLY A 79 7.42 2.86 4.78
N GLY A 80 8.29 3.16 3.82
CA GLY A 80 8.20 4.46 3.15
C GLY A 80 9.30 4.79 2.16
N LEU A 81 9.22 5.99 1.62
CA LEU A 81 10.24 6.56 0.74
C LEU A 81 11.53 6.84 1.49
N VAL A 82 12.66 6.74 0.79
CA VAL A 82 13.99 7.06 1.31
C VAL A 82 14.63 8.12 0.41
N CYS A 83 15.11 9.21 1.02
CA CYS A 83 15.77 10.28 0.27
C CYS A 83 17.17 9.86 -0.22
N ASN A 84 17.70 10.57 -1.23
CA ASN A 84 19.00 10.25 -1.83
C ASN A 84 20.16 10.23 -0.84
N ASN A 85 20.13 11.09 0.18
CA ASN A 85 21.15 11.12 1.24
C ASN A 85 21.13 9.84 2.11
N CYS A 86 19.95 9.29 2.39
CA CYS A 86 19.81 8.06 3.15
C CYS A 86 20.10 6.83 2.28
N ILE A 87 19.73 6.88 0.99
CA ILE A 87 20.06 5.85 -0.02
C ILE A 87 21.57 5.76 -0.28
N ALA A 88 22.32 6.86 -0.18
CA ALA A 88 23.77 6.84 -0.33
C ALA A 88 24.47 6.12 0.83
N LYS A 89 23.86 6.09 2.02
CA LYS A 89 24.41 5.45 3.22
C LYS A 89 24.08 3.97 3.30
N ASP A 90 22.84 3.62 2.96
CA ASP A 90 22.36 2.25 2.99
C ASP A 90 21.22 2.06 1.97
N ARG A 91 21.29 0.99 1.19
CA ARG A 91 20.25 0.62 0.20
C ARG A 91 19.53 -0.67 0.55
N GLU A 92 19.86 -1.31 1.67
CA GLU A 92 19.27 -2.58 2.03
C GLU A 92 17.74 -2.46 2.15
N GLY A 93 17.01 -3.36 1.49
CA GLY A 93 15.54 -3.38 1.51
C GLY A 93 14.86 -2.27 0.69
N CYS A 94 15.63 -1.39 0.04
CA CYS A 94 15.11 -0.35 -0.84
C CYS A 94 14.87 -0.90 -2.25
N ILE A 95 13.67 -0.67 -2.78
CA ILE A 95 13.32 -0.93 -4.17
C ILE A 95 13.10 0.38 -4.91
N LYS A 96 13.44 0.40 -6.20
CA LYS A 96 13.11 1.54 -7.06
C LYS A 96 11.62 1.53 -7.37
N VAL A 97 11.01 2.71 -7.29
CA VAL A 97 9.60 2.93 -7.60
C VAL A 97 9.46 4.20 -8.43
N SER A 98 8.46 4.24 -9.31
CA SER A 98 8.19 5.41 -10.13
C SER A 98 7.48 6.52 -9.34
N LEU A 99 7.60 7.76 -9.84
CA LEU A 99 6.76 8.86 -9.36
C LEU A 99 5.26 8.55 -9.45
N TYR A 100 4.85 7.80 -10.49
CA TYR A 100 3.46 7.42 -10.69
C TYR A 100 2.99 6.51 -9.55
N PHE A 101 3.76 5.50 -9.18
CA PHE A 101 3.47 4.64 -8.04
C PHE A 101 3.26 5.47 -6.77
N ASN A 102 4.19 6.37 -6.45
CA ASN A 102 4.07 7.22 -5.26
C ASN A 102 2.77 8.04 -5.26
N LYS A 103 2.47 8.72 -6.38
CA LYS A 103 1.24 9.52 -6.52
C LYS A 103 -0.02 8.67 -6.47
N LEU A 104 0.00 7.48 -7.06
CA LEU A 104 -1.15 6.58 -7.06
C LEU A 104 -1.45 6.08 -5.65
N VAL A 105 -0.45 5.58 -4.91
CA VAL A 105 -0.66 5.09 -3.53
C VAL A 105 -1.13 6.23 -2.62
N ARG A 106 -0.56 7.44 -2.76
CA ARG A 106 -1.04 8.62 -2.01
C ARG A 106 -2.53 8.89 -2.26
N LYS A 107 -2.98 8.80 -3.51
CA LYS A 107 -4.40 8.95 -3.87
C LYS A 107 -5.25 7.81 -3.32
N ILE A 108 -4.85 6.56 -3.54
CA ILE A 108 -5.53 5.35 -3.03
C ILE A 108 -5.81 5.47 -1.53
N LEU A 109 -4.85 5.98 -0.76
CA LEU A 109 -4.94 6.11 0.69
C LEU A 109 -5.93 7.18 1.21
N ILE A 110 -6.53 7.97 0.33
CA ILE A 110 -7.45 9.07 0.71
C ILE A 110 -8.77 9.08 -0.06
N ILE A 111 -8.85 8.44 -1.24
CA ILE A 111 -10.08 8.41 -2.04
C ILE A 111 -10.96 7.20 -1.68
N PRO A 112 -12.30 7.32 -1.74
CA PRO A 112 -13.21 6.20 -1.50
C PRO A 112 -13.09 5.09 -2.55
N LEU A 113 -13.36 3.83 -2.17
CA LEU A 113 -13.33 2.69 -3.09
C LEU A 113 -14.37 2.82 -4.22
N SER A 114 -15.50 3.49 -3.95
CA SER A 114 -16.50 3.86 -4.94
C SER A 114 -15.96 4.73 -6.09
N THR A 115 -14.95 5.57 -5.81
CA THR A 115 -14.29 6.38 -6.85
C THR A 115 -13.29 5.54 -7.63
N ILE A 116 -12.61 4.62 -6.95
CA ILE A 116 -11.60 3.74 -7.57
C ILE A 116 -12.25 2.71 -8.49
N SER A 117 -13.46 2.23 -8.17
CA SER A 117 -14.15 1.21 -8.96
C SER A 117 -14.43 1.65 -10.40
N SER A 118 -14.56 2.94 -10.66
CA SER A 118 -14.73 3.48 -12.01
C SER A 118 -13.42 3.84 -12.72
N ALA A 119 -12.27 3.71 -12.04
CA ALA A 119 -10.95 4.07 -12.57
C ALA A 119 -10.27 2.89 -13.29
N THR A 120 -9.34 3.22 -14.18
CA THR A 120 -8.41 2.28 -14.83
C THR A 120 -7.02 2.89 -14.88
N ILE A 121 -5.98 2.05 -14.96
CA ILE A 121 -4.58 2.49 -15.11
C ILE A 121 -3.88 1.65 -16.19
N PRO A 122 -2.80 2.16 -16.81
CA PRO A 122 -2.03 1.37 -17.78
C PRO A 122 -1.40 0.11 -17.15
N ASP A 123 -1.33 -0.98 -17.91
CA ASP A 123 -0.80 -2.28 -17.45
C ASP A 123 0.59 -2.21 -16.81
N GLU A 124 1.49 -1.37 -17.34
CA GLU A 124 2.83 -1.18 -16.79
C GLU A 124 2.76 -0.66 -15.34
N ARG A 125 1.87 0.30 -15.09
CA ARG A 125 1.64 0.87 -13.76
C ARG A 125 0.95 -0.11 -12.83
N MET A 126 0.06 -0.93 -13.37
CA MET A 126 -0.60 -2.02 -12.64
C MET A 126 0.42 -3.05 -12.14
N LYS A 127 1.36 -3.48 -12.99
CA LYS A 127 2.42 -4.43 -12.62
C LYS A 127 3.31 -3.89 -11.51
N GLU A 128 3.69 -2.61 -11.58
CA GLU A 128 4.49 -1.98 -10.53
C GLU A 128 3.72 -1.92 -9.20
N LEU A 129 2.46 -1.47 -9.23
CA LEU A 129 1.60 -1.41 -8.06
C LEU A 129 1.44 -2.80 -7.42
N GLU A 130 1.10 -3.82 -8.20
CA GLU A 130 0.92 -5.19 -7.72
C GLU A 130 2.19 -5.72 -7.05
N LYS A 131 3.33 -5.63 -7.73
CA LYS A 131 4.62 -6.11 -7.21
C LYS A 131 4.95 -5.49 -5.85
N ILE A 132 4.80 -4.18 -5.72
CA ILE A 132 5.15 -3.48 -4.48
C ILE A 132 4.15 -3.80 -3.38
N THR A 133 2.86 -3.88 -3.71
CA THR A 133 1.79 -4.23 -2.77
C THR A 133 2.01 -5.63 -2.18
N ASP A 134 2.34 -6.62 -3.01
CA ASP A 134 2.53 -8.00 -2.55
C ASP A 134 3.78 -8.14 -1.68
N LEU A 135 4.89 -7.47 -2.04
CA LEU A 135 6.08 -7.40 -1.17
C LEU A 135 5.78 -6.74 0.17
N TYR A 136 5.00 -5.66 0.17
CA TYR A 136 4.64 -4.92 1.37
C TYR A 136 3.77 -5.76 2.31
N ILE A 137 2.72 -6.39 1.77
CA ILE A 137 1.83 -7.25 2.55
C ILE A 137 2.58 -8.47 3.08
N ALA A 138 3.40 -9.14 2.26
CA ALA A 138 4.14 -10.31 2.71
C ALA A 138 5.01 -10.00 3.94
N TYR A 139 5.79 -8.91 3.88
CA TYR A 139 6.66 -8.52 4.98
C TYR A 139 5.90 -8.18 6.27
N HIS A 140 4.85 -7.37 6.16
CA HIS A 140 4.13 -6.89 7.35
C HIS A 140 3.16 -7.93 7.91
N SER A 141 2.56 -8.80 7.09
CA SER A 141 1.70 -9.89 7.58
C SER A 141 2.50 -10.93 8.35
N GLU A 142 3.68 -11.34 7.87
CA GLU A 142 4.56 -12.28 8.59
C GLU A 142 5.01 -11.75 9.95
N LYS A 143 5.10 -10.42 10.10
CA LYS A 143 5.46 -9.77 11.36
C LYS A 143 4.29 -9.75 12.34
N SER A 144 3.07 -9.47 11.87
CA SER A 144 1.86 -9.47 12.73
C SER A 144 1.67 -10.82 13.44
N PHE A 145 2.01 -11.94 12.79
CA PHE A 145 1.91 -13.29 13.35
C PHE A 145 3.05 -13.73 14.27
N LYS A 146 4.13 -12.95 14.37
CA LYS A 146 5.31 -13.31 15.18
C LYS A 146 5.39 -12.54 16.51
N THR A 147 4.29 -11.97 16.94
CA THR A 147 4.19 -11.36 18.27
C THR A 147 3.79 -12.46 19.26
N ASP A 148 4.68 -12.70 20.22
CA ASP A 148 4.69 -13.66 21.35
C ASP A 148 3.37 -14.35 21.76
#